data_AF-A0A142VA27-F1
#
_entry.id   AF-A0A142VA27-F1
#
_cell.length_a   1.000
_cell.length_b   1.000
_cell.length_c   1.000
_cell.angle_alpha   90.00
_cell.angle_beta   90.00
_cell.angle_gamma   90.00
#
_symmetry.space_group_name_H-M   'P 1'
#
loop_
_entity.id
_entity.type
_entity.pdbx_description
1 polymer ?
#
loop_
_entity_poly.entity_id
_entity_poly.type
_entity_poly.pdbx_seq_one_letter_code
_entity_poly.pdbx_strand_id
1 'polypeptide(L)'
;MYNLVILLLIIIGLVFHRYLSAYSESEILPYPVGFHVFSSLFALIYVVGFIWMFGFWLGITIALLCFFQIVYASILWIFLLPWLIGLKQRRPFIFNLGSQNELPPVNITVYGGFSLLVIILGGFTIGNFFLSDYGSVYRSITDNSVNLLIIAIVILVLGNVVRKFVMRYT
;
A
#
# COMPACT_ATOMS: atom_id res chain seq x y z
N MET A 1 -9.41 -7.10 -17.84
CA MET A 1 -7.97 -7.28 -17.57
C MET A 1 -7.31 -6.00 -17.05
N TYR A 2 -7.56 -4.83 -17.65
CA TYR A 2 -7.03 -3.53 -17.20
C TYR A 2 -7.31 -3.20 -15.72
N ASN A 3 -8.55 -3.38 -15.26
CA ASN A 3 -8.93 -3.17 -13.85
C ASN A 3 -8.12 -4.03 -12.87
N LEU A 4 -7.75 -5.24 -13.26
CA LEU A 4 -6.98 -6.16 -12.43
C LEU A 4 -5.51 -5.68 -12.30
N VAL A 5 -4.95 -5.15 -13.39
CA VAL A 5 -3.62 -4.52 -13.39
C VAL A 5 -3.62 -3.27 -12.51
N ILE A 6 -4.64 -2.42 -12.62
CA ILE A 6 -4.80 -1.23 -11.78
C ILE A 6 -4.90 -1.62 -10.30
N LEU A 7 -5.71 -2.63 -9.97
CA LEU A 7 -5.82 -3.15 -8.61
C LEU A 7 -4.48 -3.64 -8.06
N LEU A 8 -3.73 -4.41 -8.86
CA LEU A 8 -2.43 -4.93 -8.48
C LEU A 8 -1.43 -3.78 -8.22
N LEU A 9 -1.40 -2.79 -9.11
CA LEU A 9 -0.56 -1.58 -8.94
C LEU A 9 -0.95 -0.77 -7.70
N ILE A 10 -2.25 -0.62 -7.40
CA ILE A 10 -2.71 0.02 -6.16
C ILE A 10 -2.21 -0.75 -4.94
N ILE A 11 -2.29 -2.08 -4.95
CA ILE A 11 -1.81 -2.91 -3.82
C ILE A 11 -0.31 -2.74 -3.61
N ILE A 12 0.49 -2.78 -4.67
CA ILE A 12 1.94 -2.51 -4.58
C ILE A 12 2.19 -1.09 -4.05
N GLY A 13 1.46 -0.12 -4.59
CA GLY A 13 1.54 1.28 -4.16
C GLY A 13 1.21 1.45 -2.69
N LEU A 14 0.20 0.75 -2.16
CA LEU A 14 -0.16 0.77 -0.74
C LEU A 14 0.95 0.19 0.15
N VAL A 15 1.65 -0.85 -0.30
CA VAL A 15 2.80 -1.41 0.45
C VAL A 15 3.95 -0.41 0.48
N PHE A 16 4.29 0.20 -0.67
CA PHE A 16 5.34 1.21 -0.75
C PHE A 16 4.99 2.46 0.06
N HIS A 17 3.76 2.94 -0.05
CA HIS A 17 3.23 4.06 0.72
C HIS A 17 3.37 3.81 2.22
N ARG A 18 2.91 2.66 2.71
CA ARG A 18 3.06 2.28 4.12
C ARG A 18 4.52 2.23 4.57
N TYR A 19 5.39 1.62 3.77
CA TYR A 19 6.82 1.57 4.06
C TYR A 19 7.39 2.98 4.20
N LEU A 20 7.17 3.84 3.20
CA LEU A 20 7.71 5.21 3.18
C LEU A 20 7.07 6.13 4.23
N SER A 21 5.80 5.93 4.59
CA SER A 21 5.15 6.67 5.68
C SER A 21 5.86 6.48 7.01
N ALA A 22 6.35 5.27 7.33
CA ALA A 22 7.10 5.04 8.56
C ALA A 22 8.43 5.84 8.62
N TYR A 23 9.09 6.01 7.47
CA TYR A 23 10.28 6.86 7.35
C TYR A 23 9.95 8.34 7.35
N SER A 24 8.78 8.72 6.82
CA SER A 24 8.27 10.09 6.88
C SER A 24 7.99 10.53 8.31
N GLU A 25 7.37 9.67 9.11
CA GLU A 25 7.09 9.92 10.53
C GLU A 25 8.36 10.06 11.37
N SER A 26 9.45 9.42 10.94
CA SER A 26 10.75 9.50 11.61
C SER A 26 11.63 10.64 11.10
N GLU A 27 11.16 11.45 10.14
CA GLU A 27 11.89 12.56 9.50
C GLU A 27 13.19 12.16 8.76
N ILE A 28 13.32 10.89 8.36
CA ILE A 28 14.53 10.34 7.69
C ILE A 28 14.41 10.43 6.16
N LEU A 29 13.27 10.87 5.63
CA LEU A 29 13.07 10.95 4.19
C LEU A 29 13.94 12.03 3.52
N PRO A 30 14.60 11.73 2.39
CA PRO A 30 15.45 12.71 1.69
C PRO A 30 14.69 13.97 1.22
N TYR A 31 13.41 13.82 0.87
CA TYR A 31 12.58 14.93 0.38
C TYR A 31 11.11 14.78 0.82
N PRO A 32 10.76 15.16 2.07
CA PRO A 32 9.45 14.87 2.66
C PRO A 32 8.30 15.55 1.92
N VAL A 33 8.50 16.79 1.45
CA VAL A 33 7.46 17.55 0.72
C VAL A 33 7.01 16.82 -0.55
N GLY A 34 7.95 16.32 -1.36
CA GLY A 34 7.60 15.57 -2.56
C GLY A 34 6.89 14.26 -2.25
N PHE A 35 7.30 13.55 -1.19
CA PHE A 35 6.59 12.37 -0.73
C PHE A 35 5.12 12.67 -0.39
N HIS A 36 4.84 13.76 0.34
CA HIS A 36 3.46 14.14 0.66
C HIS A 36 2.61 14.46 -0.59
N VAL A 37 3.21 15.12 -1.59
CA VAL A 37 2.54 15.40 -2.87
C VAL A 37 2.19 14.10 -3.59
N PHE A 38 3.16 13.19 -3.77
CA PHE A 38 2.92 11.89 -4.42
C PHE A 38 1.98 10.99 -3.63
N SER A 39 2.05 11.02 -2.30
CA SER A 39 1.13 10.31 -1.41
C SER A 39 -0.30 10.80 -1.58
N SER A 40 -0.51 12.12 -1.64
CA SER A 40 -1.84 12.71 -1.84
C SER A 40 -2.40 12.41 -3.23
N LEU A 41 -1.54 12.49 -4.26
CA LEU A 41 -1.88 12.10 -5.62
C LEU A 41 -2.25 10.62 -5.71
N PHE A 42 -1.45 9.74 -5.11
CA PHE A 42 -1.74 8.32 -5.02
C PHE A 42 -3.10 8.06 -4.36
N ALA A 43 -3.39 8.78 -3.25
CA ALA A 43 -4.67 8.69 -2.57
C ALA A 43 -5.85 9.05 -3.46
N LEU A 44 -5.74 10.18 -4.15
CA LEU A 44 -6.75 10.63 -5.12
C LEU A 44 -6.93 9.59 -6.24
N ILE A 45 -5.84 9.10 -6.82
CA ILE A 45 -5.87 8.14 -7.94
C ILE A 45 -6.56 6.85 -7.53
N TYR A 46 -6.23 6.26 -6.36
CA TYR A 46 -6.89 5.01 -5.96
C TYR A 46 -8.36 5.23 -5.59
N VAL A 47 -8.74 6.37 -4.98
CA VAL A 47 -10.15 6.68 -4.65
C VAL A 47 -10.96 6.75 -5.94
N VAL A 48 -10.48 7.54 -6.90
CA VAL A 48 -11.12 7.72 -8.19
C VAL A 48 -11.18 6.40 -8.97
N GLY A 49 -10.08 5.64 -8.96
CA GLY A 49 -10.01 4.31 -9.57
C GLY A 49 -11.00 3.33 -8.96
N PHE A 50 -11.15 3.30 -7.63
CA PHE A 50 -12.13 2.44 -6.96
C PHE A 50 -13.57 2.85 -7.25
N ILE A 51 -13.87 4.15 -7.25
CA ILE A 51 -15.19 4.66 -7.65
C ILE A 51 -15.53 4.21 -9.07
N TRP A 52 -14.58 4.31 -10.01
CA TRP A 52 -14.81 3.89 -11.38
C TRP A 52 -15.01 2.38 -11.51
N MET A 53 -14.19 1.58 -10.83
CA MET A 53 -14.23 0.12 -10.95
C MET A 53 -15.42 -0.53 -10.24
N PHE A 54 -15.74 -0.07 -9.03
CA PHE A 54 -16.73 -0.69 -8.15
C PHE A 54 -18.04 0.11 -8.05
N GLY A 55 -18.11 1.28 -8.68
CA GLY A 55 -19.22 2.22 -8.53
C GLY A 55 -19.05 3.12 -7.30
N PHE A 56 -19.88 4.17 -7.23
CA PHE A 56 -19.75 5.26 -6.27
C PHE A 56 -19.75 4.78 -4.80
N TRP A 57 -20.82 4.09 -4.38
CA TRP A 57 -20.98 3.67 -2.99
C TRP A 57 -19.90 2.68 -2.56
N LEU A 58 -19.76 1.56 -3.28
CA LEU A 58 -18.78 0.53 -2.95
C LEU A 58 -17.34 1.02 -3.10
N GLY A 59 -17.05 1.80 -4.14
CA GLY A 59 -15.74 2.37 -4.36
C GLY A 59 -15.31 3.29 -3.23
N ILE A 60 -16.20 4.17 -2.75
CA ILE A 60 -15.94 5.01 -1.57
C ILE A 60 -15.72 4.17 -0.32
N THR A 61 -16.56 3.15 -0.08
CA THR A 61 -16.41 2.27 1.10
C THR A 61 -15.06 1.56 1.07
N ILE A 62 -14.66 0.98 -0.06
CA ILE A 62 -13.37 0.27 -0.21
C ILE A 62 -12.21 1.27 -0.04
N ALA A 63 -12.30 2.45 -0.65
CA ALA A 63 -11.27 3.48 -0.52
C ALA A 63 -11.09 3.94 0.94
N LEU A 64 -12.21 4.14 1.65
CA LEU A 64 -12.21 4.46 3.08
C LEU A 64 -11.65 3.31 3.91
N LEU A 65 -12.00 2.06 3.61
CA LEU A 65 -11.43 0.89 4.28
C LEU A 65 -9.92 0.82 4.08
N CYS A 66 -9.40 1.08 2.88
CA CYS A 66 -7.95 1.16 2.65
C CYS A 66 -7.31 2.28 3.48
N PHE A 67 -7.93 3.45 3.55
CA PHE A 67 -7.47 4.56 4.37
C PHE A 67 -7.47 4.20 5.87
N PHE A 68 -8.57 3.65 6.38
CA PHE A 68 -8.70 3.22 7.77
C PHE A 68 -7.81 2.03 8.11
N GLN A 69 -7.52 1.14 7.16
CA GLN A 69 -6.59 0.03 7.38
C GLN A 69 -5.15 0.52 7.52
N ILE A 70 -4.77 1.61 6.83
CA ILE A 70 -3.50 2.30 7.07
C ILE A 70 -3.51 2.89 8.49
N VAL A 71 -4.56 3.62 8.87
CA VAL A 71 -4.67 4.21 10.23
C VAL A 71 -4.65 3.13 11.32
N TYR A 72 -5.43 2.06 11.15
CA TYR A 72 -5.48 0.94 12.08
C TYR A 72 -4.13 0.24 12.16
N ALA A 73 -3.46 -0.02 11.04
CA ALA A 73 -2.12 -0.61 11.05
C ALA A 73 -1.08 0.28 11.74
N SER A 74 -1.18 1.61 11.62
CA SER A 74 -0.33 2.58 12.30
C SER A 74 -0.61 2.63 13.82
N ILE A 75 -1.88 2.60 14.25
CA ILE A 75 -2.25 2.54 15.67
C ILE A 75 -1.85 1.19 16.28
N LEU A 76 -2.14 0.09 15.59
CA LEU A 76 -1.80 -1.26 16.02
C LEU A 76 -0.28 -1.42 16.21
N TRP A 77 0.52 -0.71 15.40
CA TRP A 77 1.97 -0.65 15.56
C TRP A 77 2.40 -0.06 16.91
N ILE A 78 1.75 1.00 17.40
CA ILE A 78 2.03 1.59 18.72
C ILE A 78 1.82 0.58 19.85
N PHE A 79 0.82 -0.30 19.73
CA PHE A 79 0.54 -1.34 20.73
C PHE A 79 1.39 -2.61 20.56
N LEU A 80 1.72 -3.00 19.33
CA LEU A 80 2.54 -4.18 19.05
C LEU A 80 4.04 -3.93 19.24
N LEU A 81 4.53 -2.72 19.00
CA LEU A 81 5.96 -2.39 19.08
C LEU A 81 6.53 -2.67 20.48
N PRO A 82 5.89 -2.27 21.61
CA PRO A 82 6.37 -2.61 22.95
C PRO A 82 6.42 -4.12 23.19
N TRP A 83 5.43 -4.86 22.69
CA TRP A 83 5.37 -6.31 22.82
C TRP A 83 6.45 -7.03 21.99
N LEU A 84 6.70 -6.57 20.77
CA LEU A 84 7.78 -7.06 19.90
C LEU A 84 9.18 -6.73 20.43
N ILE A 85 9.38 -5.55 21.02
CA ILE A 85 10.62 -5.19 21.72
C ILE A 85 10.83 -6.14 22.90
N GLY A 86 9.77 -6.45 23.66
CA GLY A 86 9.81 -7.44 24.75
C GLY A 86 10.18 -8.85 24.28
N LEU A 87 9.78 -9.24 23.07
CA LEU A 87 10.19 -10.53 22.46
C LEU A 87 11.65 -10.52 21.98
N LYS A 88 12.14 -9.39 21.44
CA LYS A 88 13.54 -9.23 21.00
C LYS A 88 14.51 -9.19 22.17
N GLN A 89 14.12 -8.58 23.30
CA GLN A 89 14.90 -8.55 24.54
C GLN A 89 15.02 -9.91 25.25
N ARG A 90 14.17 -10.89 24.92
CA ARG A 90 14.26 -12.26 25.46
C ARG A 90 15.28 -13.15 24.74
N ARG A 91 15.99 -12.65 23.70
CA ARG A 91 17.16 -13.34 23.13
C ARG A 91 18.43 -12.82 23.82
N PRO A 92 19.18 -13.65 24.55
CA PRO A 92 20.36 -13.19 25.25
C PRO A 92 21.54 -13.04 24.27
N PHE A 93 22.24 -11.91 24.45
CA PHE A 93 23.69 -11.75 24.30
C PHE A 93 24.30 -11.74 22.88
N ILE A 94 25.24 -10.80 22.70
CA ILE A 94 26.08 -10.56 21.51
C ILE A 94 25.42 -9.75 20.39
N PHE A 95 25.03 -8.51 20.67
CA PHE A 95 25.34 -7.42 19.73
C PHE A 95 25.44 -6.13 20.54
N ASN A 96 26.61 -5.49 20.44
CA ASN A 96 27.01 -4.32 21.20
C ASN A 96 25.96 -3.21 21.18
N LEU A 97 25.73 -2.63 22.37
CA LEU A 97 25.12 -1.33 22.53
C LEU A 97 25.95 -0.27 21.78
N GLY A 98 25.32 0.39 20.81
CA GLY A 98 25.75 1.65 20.20
C GLY A 98 24.80 2.03 19.08
N SER A 99 24.02 3.10 19.25
CA SER A 99 22.87 3.56 18.41
C SER A 99 21.60 2.70 18.55
N GLN A 100 20.78 2.87 19.59
CA GLN A 100 19.59 3.75 19.61
C GLN A 100 18.82 3.88 18.28
N ASN A 101 17.68 3.18 18.15
CA ASN A 101 16.47 3.60 17.43
C ASN A 101 16.53 4.07 15.96
N GLU A 102 17.67 4.03 15.28
CA GLU A 102 17.76 4.49 13.90
C GLU A 102 17.19 3.42 12.96
N LEU A 103 16.08 3.74 12.29
CA LEU A 103 15.63 2.96 11.14
C LEU A 103 16.80 2.88 10.13
N PRO A 104 17.04 1.71 9.49
CA PRO A 104 18.07 1.59 8.47
C PRO A 104 17.82 2.61 7.35
N PRO A 105 18.86 3.10 6.65
CA PRO A 105 18.69 4.14 5.63
C PRO A 105 17.61 3.76 4.61
N VAL A 106 16.78 4.74 4.24
CA VAL A 106 15.65 4.56 3.31
C VAL A 106 16.14 3.90 2.02
N ASN A 107 15.45 2.85 1.58
CA ASN A 107 15.74 2.24 0.28
C ASN A 107 15.34 3.21 -0.85
N ILE A 108 16.35 3.83 -1.47
CA ILE A 108 16.18 4.84 -2.54
C ILE A 108 15.43 4.26 -3.75
N THR A 109 15.60 2.97 -4.05
CA THR A 109 14.89 2.30 -5.15
C THR A 109 13.40 2.22 -4.88
N VAL A 110 12.98 1.94 -3.64
CA VAL A 110 11.56 1.94 -3.26
C VAL A 110 11.00 3.37 -3.28
N TYR A 111 11.80 4.35 -2.82
CA TYR A 111 11.41 5.76 -2.83
C TYR A 111 11.19 6.31 -4.24
N GLY A 112 12.14 6.11 -5.16
CA GLY A 112 12.00 6.51 -6.56
C GLY A 112 11.00 5.64 -7.33
N GLY A 113 10.91 4.35 -7.01
CA GLY A 113 9.92 3.44 -7.59
C GLY A 113 8.49 3.83 -7.24
N PHE A 114 8.26 4.37 -6.03
CA PHE A 114 6.95 4.84 -5.61
C PHE A 114 6.46 6.01 -6.47
N SER A 115 7.26 7.05 -6.69
CA SER A 115 6.84 8.19 -7.52
C SER A 115 6.57 7.78 -8.96
N LEU A 116 7.40 6.91 -9.53
CA LEU A 116 7.21 6.35 -10.88
C LEU A 116 5.92 5.53 -10.94
N LEU A 117 5.66 4.69 -9.94
CA LEU A 117 4.43 3.90 -9.82
C LEU A 117 3.19 4.82 -9.80
N VAL A 118 3.22 5.92 -9.05
CA VAL A 118 2.09 6.88 -9.01
C VAL A 118 1.80 7.46 -10.39
N ILE A 119 2.84 7.82 -11.16
CA ILE A 119 2.69 8.35 -12.52
C ILE A 119 2.08 7.30 -13.46
N ILE A 120 2.63 6.08 -13.44
CA ILE A 120 2.11 4.96 -14.23
C ILE A 120 0.64 4.71 -13.87
N LEU A 121 0.34 4.60 -12.57
CA LEU A 121 -1.01 4.34 -12.08
C LEU A 121 -1.97 5.45 -12.49
N GLY A 122 -1.55 6.71 -12.46
CA GLY A 122 -2.33 7.84 -12.96
C GLY A 122 -2.67 7.67 -14.44
N GLY A 123 -1.68 7.35 -15.28
CA GLY A 123 -1.89 7.08 -16.71
C GLY A 123 -2.84 5.90 -16.97
N PHE A 124 -2.67 4.80 -16.24
CA PHE A 124 -3.56 3.64 -16.33
C PHE A 124 -4.99 3.97 -15.88
N THR A 125 -5.15 4.77 -14.81
CA THR A 125 -6.46 5.19 -14.29
C THR A 125 -7.17 6.11 -15.28
N ILE A 126 -6.45 7.05 -15.88
CA ILE A 126 -6.99 7.90 -16.95
C ILE A 126 -7.41 7.05 -18.14
N GLY A 127 -6.54 6.15 -18.62
CA GLY A 127 -6.88 5.24 -19.71
C GLY A 127 -8.09 4.35 -19.39
N ASN A 128 -8.27 3.97 -18.13
CA ASN A 128 -9.39 3.16 -17.69
C ASN A 128 -10.74 3.84 -17.88
N PHE A 129 -10.81 5.17 -17.79
CA PHE A 129 -12.04 5.91 -18.05
C PHE A 129 -12.54 5.76 -19.49
N PHE A 130 -11.64 5.52 -20.43
CA PHE A 130 -11.98 5.38 -21.84
C PHE A 130 -12.14 3.92 -22.28
N LEU A 131 -11.44 2.99 -21.60
CA LEU A 131 -11.37 1.59 -22.01
C LEU A 131 -12.29 0.65 -21.21
N SER A 132 -12.77 1.08 -20.05
CA SER A 132 -13.59 0.24 -19.16
C SER A 132 -14.89 0.92 -18.80
N ASP A 133 -15.98 0.13 -18.81
CA ASP A 133 -17.27 0.57 -18.30
C ASP A 133 -17.21 0.84 -16.79
N TYR A 134 -17.96 1.86 -16.39
CA TYR A 134 -18.17 2.22 -14.99
C TYR A 134 -18.84 1.08 -14.21
N GLY A 135 -18.28 0.74 -13.05
CA GLY A 135 -18.77 -0.34 -12.20
C GLY A 135 -18.55 -1.73 -12.80
N SER A 136 -17.71 -1.89 -13.82
CA SER A 136 -17.46 -3.17 -14.50
C SER A 136 -16.98 -4.27 -13.55
N VAL A 137 -16.15 -3.93 -12.56
CA VAL A 137 -15.68 -4.90 -11.56
C VAL A 137 -16.82 -5.29 -10.63
N TYR A 138 -17.64 -4.33 -10.19
CA TYR A 138 -18.81 -4.63 -9.38
C TYR A 138 -19.80 -5.57 -10.09
N ARG A 139 -20.14 -5.28 -11.35
CA ARG A 139 -21.02 -6.15 -12.16
C ARG A 139 -20.43 -7.56 -12.31
N SER A 140 -19.14 -7.65 -12.61
CA SER A 140 -18.45 -8.94 -12.74
C SER A 140 -18.45 -9.74 -11.42
N ILE A 141 -18.44 -9.07 -10.28
CA ILE A 141 -18.52 -9.69 -8.95
C ILE A 141 -19.95 -10.15 -8.64
N THR A 142 -20.97 -9.35 -8.94
CA THR A 142 -22.37 -9.71 -8.68
C THR A 142 -22.85 -10.86 -9.55
N ASP A 143 -22.35 -10.93 -10.80
CA ASP A 143 -22.77 -11.94 -11.76
C ASP A 143 -22.07 -13.30 -11.52
N ASN A 144 -20.95 -13.32 -10.81
CA ASN A 144 -20.20 -14.57 -10.58
C ASN A 144 -19.42 -14.56 -9.25
N SER A 145 -20.06 -15.08 -8.20
CA SER A 145 -19.51 -15.14 -6.83
C SER A 145 -18.20 -15.93 -6.71
N VAL A 146 -17.94 -16.87 -7.63
CA VAL A 146 -16.67 -17.63 -7.69
C VAL A 146 -15.49 -16.72 -8.05
N ASN A 147 -15.70 -15.72 -8.91
CA ASN A 147 -14.66 -14.75 -9.26
C ASN A 147 -14.24 -13.88 -8.07
N LEU A 148 -15.18 -13.56 -7.16
CA LEU A 148 -14.91 -12.78 -5.95
C LEU A 148 -13.88 -13.49 -5.06
N LEU A 149 -14.07 -14.80 -4.85
CA LEU A 149 -13.21 -15.62 -4.00
C LEU A 149 -11.80 -15.76 -4.60
N ILE A 150 -11.71 -15.95 -5.92
CA ILE A 150 -10.43 -16.03 -6.64
C ILE A 150 -9.68 -14.68 -6.57
N ILE A 151 -10.36 -13.56 -6.82
CA ILE A 151 -9.77 -12.22 -6.76
C ILE A 151 -9.24 -11.94 -5.34
N ALA A 152 -10.02 -12.25 -4.30
CA ALA A 152 -9.61 -12.06 -2.91
C ALA A 152 -8.36 -12.88 -2.55
N ILE A 153 -8.30 -14.16 -2.97
CA ILE A 153 -7.13 -15.02 -2.74
C ILE A 153 -5.90 -14.47 -3.48
N VAL A 154 -6.05 -14.07 -4.74
CA VAL A 154 -4.95 -13.51 -5.54
C VAL A 154 -4.39 -12.24 -4.90
N ILE A 155 -5.26 -11.34 -4.43
CA ILE A 155 -4.87 -10.11 -3.73
C ILE A 155 -4.11 -10.42 -2.44
N LEU A 156 -4.59 -11.37 -1.63
CA LEU A 156 -3.94 -11.79 -0.39
C LEU A 156 -2.55 -12.39 -0.63
N VAL A 157 -2.41 -13.26 -1.64
CA VAL A 157 -1.14 -13.91 -1.97
C VAL A 157 -0.14 -12.87 -2.50
N LEU A 158 -0.55 -12.03 -3.45
CA LEU A 158 0.31 -10.98 -4.02
C LEU A 158 0.77 -9.99 -2.96
N GLY A 159 -0.14 -9.52 -2.09
CA GLY A 159 0.20 -8.60 -1.02
C GLY A 159 1.29 -9.17 -0.09
N ASN A 160 1.21 -10.46 0.24
CA ASN A 160 2.22 -11.12 1.07
C ASN A 160 3.56 -11.32 0.34
N VAL A 161 3.55 -11.62 -0.97
CA VAL A 161 4.77 -11.73 -1.78
C VAL A 161 5.49 -10.38 -1.89
N VAL A 162 4.76 -9.31 -2.20
CA VAL A 162 5.31 -7.95 -2.27
C VAL A 162 5.88 -7.54 -0.91
N ARG A 163 5.13 -7.79 0.16
CA ARG A 163 5.61 -7.56 1.54
C ARG A 163 6.92 -8.30 1.84
N LYS A 164 7.04 -9.56 1.42
CA LYS A 164 8.26 -10.37 1.59
C LYS A 164 9.44 -9.79 0.81
N PHE A 165 9.24 -9.33 -0.41
CA PHE A 165 10.30 -8.68 -1.20
C PHE A 165 10.77 -7.37 -0.58
N VAL A 166 9.85 -6.53 -0.12
CA VAL A 166 10.17 -5.25 0.53
C VAL A 166 10.97 -5.47 1.82
N MET A 167 10.62 -6.48 2.62
CA MET A 167 11.31 -6.77 3.89
C MET A 167 12.60 -7.59 3.75
N ARG A 168 12.92 -8.18 2.58
CA ARG A 168 14.13 -9.01 2.43
C ARG A 168 15.43 -8.20 2.26
N TYR A 169 15.34 -6.87 2.16
CA TYR A 169 16.46 -5.95 1.97
C TYR A 169 16.77 -5.09 3.23
N THR A 170 16.26 -5.51 4.39
CA THR A 170 16.64 -5.00 5.73
C THR A 170 17.22 -6.13 6.55
#